data_AF-A0A4Y9PSP3-F1
#
_entry.id   AF-A0A4Y9PSP3-F1
#
_cell.length_a   1.000
_cell.length_b   1.000
_cell.length_c   1.000
_cell.angle_alpha   90.00
_cell.angle_beta   90.00
_cell.angle_gamma   90.00
#
_symmetry.space_group_name_H-M   'P 1'
#
loop_
_entity.id
_entity.type
_entity.pdbx_description
1 polymer ?
#
loop_
_entity_poly.entity_id
_entity_poly.type
_entity_poly.pdbx_seq_one_letter_code
_entity_poly.pdbx_strand_id
1 'polypeptide(L)'
;MDPVEPVASVPTPRQPMQPVGVTAELAEARAKLRQAAPSGHWDGVLAEVSRLQYDQHMSPLAALQAVYAKLASGWLPPVPR
;
A
#
# COMPACT_ATOMS: atom_id res chain seq x y z
N MET A 1 -18.02 -42.43 -38.30
CA MET A 1 -18.38 -41.05 -38.68
C MET A 1 -19.00 -40.43 -37.45
N ASP A 2 -18.13 -39.84 -36.67
CA ASP A 2 -18.29 -39.41 -35.29
C ASP A 2 -19.12 -38.13 -35.19
N PRO A 3 -19.95 -37.97 -34.15
CA PRO A 3 -20.31 -36.66 -33.62
C PRO A 3 -19.57 -36.44 -32.30
N VAL A 4 -18.61 -35.51 -32.27
CA VAL A 4 -18.04 -35.01 -31.01
C VAL A 4 -18.20 -33.50 -30.95
N GLU A 5 -18.93 -33.09 -29.93
CA GLU A 5 -19.40 -31.74 -29.63
C GLU A 5 -18.24 -30.78 -29.31
N PRO A 6 -18.38 -29.46 -29.57
CA PRO A 6 -17.39 -28.48 -29.15
C PRO A 6 -17.58 -28.14 -27.67
N VAL A 7 -16.80 -28.75 -26.78
CA VAL A 7 -16.70 -28.27 -25.40
C VAL A 7 -15.79 -27.03 -25.38
N ALA A 8 -16.41 -25.85 -25.46
CA ALA A 8 -15.74 -24.58 -25.23
C ALA A 8 -15.28 -24.53 -23.76
N SER A 9 -14.01 -24.88 -23.53
CA SER A 9 -13.35 -24.69 -22.24
C SER A 9 -13.13 -23.19 -22.04
N VAL A 10 -14.07 -22.53 -21.37
CA VAL A 10 -13.88 -21.18 -20.83
C VAL A 10 -12.95 -21.32 -19.61
N PRO A 11 -11.73 -20.77 -19.62
CA PRO A 11 -10.95 -20.71 -18.40
C PRO A 11 -11.60 -19.70 -17.45
N THR A 12 -11.93 -20.21 -16.26
CA THR A 12 -12.51 -19.59 -15.08
C THR A 12 -11.98 -18.17 -14.79
N PRO A 13 -12.83 -17.24 -14.30
CA PRO A 13 -12.41 -15.89 -13.94
C PRO A 13 -11.31 -15.93 -12.87
N ARG A 14 -10.28 -15.11 -13.11
CA ARG A 14 -9.14 -14.82 -12.21
C ARG A 14 -9.58 -14.81 -10.75
N GLN A 15 -9.13 -15.79 -9.97
CA GLN A 15 -9.36 -15.86 -8.53
C GLN A 15 -9.03 -14.50 -7.88
N PRO A 16 -9.86 -13.98 -6.98
CA PRO A 16 -9.49 -12.84 -6.16
C PRO A 16 -8.31 -13.29 -5.30
N MET A 17 -7.13 -12.79 -5.64
CA MET A 17 -5.89 -13.02 -4.90
C MET A 17 -6.16 -12.57 -3.46
N GLN A 18 -6.27 -13.54 -2.55
CA GLN A 18 -6.52 -13.26 -1.15
C GLN A 18 -5.42 -12.29 -0.68
N PRO A 19 -5.75 -11.14 -0.09
CA PRO A 19 -4.74 -10.22 0.40
C PRO A 19 -4.03 -10.93 1.56
N VAL A 20 -2.89 -11.52 1.23
CA VAL A 20 -1.92 -12.11 2.16
C VAL A 20 -1.70 -11.08 3.27
N GLY A 21 -1.99 -11.42 4.54
CA GLY A 21 -2.25 -10.47 5.64
C GLY A 21 -1.33 -9.24 5.74
N VAL A 22 -0.06 -9.36 5.34
CA VAL A 22 0.90 -8.26 5.17
C VAL A 22 0.35 -7.10 4.31
N THR A 23 -0.36 -7.40 3.23
CA THR A 23 -0.99 -6.39 2.35
C THR A 23 -2.22 -5.75 2.98
N ALA A 24 -2.98 -6.45 3.81
CA ALA A 24 -4.12 -5.89 4.51
C ALA A 24 -3.66 -4.91 5.60
N GLU A 25 -2.66 -5.30 6.40
CA GLU A 25 -2.05 -4.44 7.42
C GLU A 25 -1.40 -3.19 6.80
N LEU A 26 -0.73 -3.34 5.65
CA LEU A 26 -0.15 -2.20 4.93
C LEU A 26 -1.23 -1.23 4.43
N ALA A 27 -2.32 -1.76 3.88
CA ALA A 27 -3.44 -0.95 3.40
C ALA A 27 -4.10 -0.19 4.56
N GLU A 28 -4.29 -0.84 5.70
CA GLU A 28 -4.85 -0.21 6.90
C GLU A 28 -3.90 0.87 7.45
N ALA A 29 -2.61 0.58 7.57
CA ALA A 29 -1.60 1.54 8.03
C ALA A 29 -1.56 2.78 7.12
N ARG A 30 -1.62 2.58 5.80
CA ARG A 30 -1.68 3.68 4.83
C ARG A 30 -2.97 4.49 4.95
N ALA A 31 -4.11 3.85 5.21
CA ALA A 31 -5.38 4.55 5.42
C ALA A 31 -5.34 5.42 6.68
N LYS A 32 -4.83 4.88 7.80
CA LYS A 32 -4.62 5.63 9.05
C LYS A 32 -3.65 6.81 8.85
N LEU A 33 -2.56 6.57 8.14
CA LEU A 33 -1.59 7.61 7.79
C LEU A 33 -2.22 8.71 6.94
N ARG A 34 -3.05 8.35 5.96
CA ARG A 34 -3.75 9.31 5.10
C ARG A 34 -4.74 10.18 5.87
N GLN A 35 -5.39 9.66 6.90
CA GLN A 35 -6.29 10.42 7.77
C GLN A 35 -5.54 11.38 8.70
N ALA A 36 -4.34 11.00 9.16
CA ALA A 36 -3.51 11.84 10.01
C ALA A 36 -2.72 12.91 9.24
N ALA A 37 -2.48 12.68 7.94
CA ALA A 37 -1.69 13.59 7.11
C ALA A 37 -2.47 14.87 6.76
N PRO A 38 -1.89 16.07 6.97
CA PRO A 38 -2.49 17.32 6.52
C PRO A 38 -2.70 17.37 4.99
N SER A 39 -3.81 17.97 4.57
CA SER A 39 -4.12 18.20 3.15
C SER A 39 -2.97 18.95 2.46
N GLY A 40 -2.47 18.41 1.34
CA GLY A 40 -1.33 18.96 0.59
C GLY A 40 0.05 18.42 0.97
N HIS A 41 0.18 17.71 2.11
CA HIS A 41 1.48 17.18 2.57
C HIS A 41 1.70 15.70 2.25
N TRP A 42 0.76 15.09 1.51
CA TRP A 42 0.77 13.65 1.25
C TRP A 42 2.01 13.19 0.48
N ASP A 43 2.49 14.01 -0.46
CA ASP A 43 3.67 13.68 -1.24
C ASP A 43 4.93 13.65 -0.35
N GLY A 44 5.07 14.61 0.57
CA GLY A 44 6.12 14.62 1.58
C GLY A 44 6.07 13.42 2.55
N VAL A 45 4.86 12.94 2.88
CA VAL A 45 4.68 11.71 3.67
C VAL A 45 5.24 10.51 2.88
N LEU A 46 4.88 10.38 1.60
CA LEU A 46 5.36 9.29 0.75
C LEU A 46 6.88 9.36 0.51
N ALA A 47 7.43 10.55 0.36
CA ALA A 47 8.87 10.78 0.23
C ALA A 47 9.61 10.31 1.49
N GLU A 48 9.10 10.65 2.69
CA GLU A 48 9.71 10.18 3.94
C GLU A 48 9.55 8.67 4.13
N VAL A 49 8.38 8.09 3.84
CA VAL A 49 8.18 6.63 3.87
C VAL A 49 9.16 5.92 2.92
N SER A 50 9.40 6.48 1.74
CA SER A 50 10.37 5.94 0.78
C SER A 50 11.80 6.06 1.34
N ARG A 51 12.17 7.24 1.86
CA ARG A 51 13.48 7.47 2.49
C ARG A 51 13.74 6.49 3.63
N LEU A 52 12.75 6.20 4.49
CA LEU A 52 12.90 5.23 5.57
C LEU A 52 13.11 3.80 5.05
N GLN A 53 12.43 3.42 3.97
CA GLN A 53 12.62 2.10 3.35
C GLN A 53 13.98 1.97 2.66
N TYR A 54 14.44 3.01 1.96
CA TYR A 54 15.69 2.96 1.20
C TYR A 54 16.94 3.25 2.06
N ASP A 55 16.94 4.34 2.83
CA ASP A 55 18.11 4.75 3.62
C ASP A 55 18.28 3.93 4.90
N GLN A 56 17.17 3.52 5.52
CA GLN A 56 17.18 2.79 6.79
C GLN A 56 16.78 1.32 6.64
N HIS A 57 16.60 0.83 5.40
CA HIS A 57 16.20 -0.54 5.10
C HIS A 57 14.98 -1.02 5.90
N MET A 58 14.08 -0.10 6.26
CA MET A 58 12.88 -0.43 7.03
C MET A 58 11.89 -1.21 6.16
N SER A 59 11.17 -2.14 6.78
CA SER A 59 10.04 -2.77 6.10
C SER A 59 8.97 -1.71 5.80
N PRO A 60 8.16 -1.90 4.74
CA PRO A 60 7.13 -0.92 4.36
C PRO A 60 6.15 -0.59 5.51
N LEU A 61 5.77 -1.60 6.29
CA LEU A 61 4.89 -1.42 7.44
C LEU A 61 5.56 -0.60 8.55
N ALA A 62 6.82 -0.90 8.89
CA ALA A 62 7.57 -0.16 9.90
C ALA A 62 7.79 1.31 9.48
N ALA A 63 8.07 1.55 8.20
CA ALA A 63 8.21 2.90 7.66
C ALA A 63 6.90 3.71 7.77
N LEU A 64 5.75 3.12 7.40
CA LEU A 64 4.45 3.77 7.57
C LEU A 64 4.15 4.09 9.03
N GLN A 65 4.40 3.16 9.95
CA GLN A 65 4.21 3.36 11.39
C GLN A 65 5.13 4.46 11.96
N ALA A 66 6.38 4.50 11.52
CA ALA A 66 7.34 5.51 11.93
C ALA A 66 6.93 6.92 11.44
N VAL A 67 6.45 7.05 10.20
CA VAL A 67 5.95 8.34 9.70
C VAL A 67 4.65 8.74 10.40
N TYR A 68 3.78 7.78 10.73
CA TYR A 68 2.61 8.06 11.56
C TYR A 68 3.00 8.61 12.94
N ALA A 69 3.97 8.00 13.61
CA ALA A 69 4.47 8.48 14.89
C ALA A 69 5.07 9.89 14.79
N LYS A 70 5.79 10.20 13.69
CA LYS A 70 6.28 11.57 13.41
C LYS A 70 5.13 12.57 13.27
N LEU A 71 4.10 12.24 12.49
CA LEU A 71 2.93 13.11 12.32
C LEU A 71 2.24 13.35 13.68
N ALA A 72 2.07 12.30 14.48
CA ALA A 72 1.50 12.40 15.82
C ALA A 72 2.35 13.23 16.79
N SER A 73 3.67 13.30 16.60
CA SER A 73 4.57 14.17 17.36
C SER A 73 4.61 15.62 16.85
N GLY A 74 3.78 15.98 15.86
CA GLY A 74 3.70 17.33 15.30
C GLY A 74 4.72 17.62 14.18
N TRP A 75 5.38 16.61 13.63
CA TRP A 75 6.21 16.80 12.44
C TRP A 75 5.34 17.15 11.22
N LEU A 76 5.77 18.16 10.46
CA LEU A 76 5.14 18.55 9.20
C LEU A 76 5.96 18.05 8.01
N PRO A 77 5.37 17.25 7.09
CA PRO A 77 6.07 16.78 5.90
C PRO A 77 6.42 17.95 4.97
N PRO A 78 7.58 17.91 4.29
CA PRO A 78 7.91 18.92 3.29
C PRO A 78 6.90 18.86 2.14
N VAL A 79 6.40 20.01 1.71
CA VAL A 79 5.56 20.11 0.50
C VAL A 79 6.49 20.25 -0.69
N PRO A 80 6.43 19.37 -1.71
CA PRO A 80 7.14 19.60 -2.95
C PRO A 80 6.62 20.90 -3.56
N ARG A 81 7.55 21.81 -3.88
CA ARG A 81 7.27 23.09 -4.51
C ARG A 81 6.82 22.94 -5.96
#